data_AF-A0A352S7N9-F1
#
_entry.id   AF-A0A352S7N9-F1
#
_cell.length_a   1.000
_cell.length_b   1.000
_cell.length_c   1.000
_cell.angle_alpha   90.00
_cell.angle_beta   90.00
_cell.angle_gamma   90.00
#
_symmetry.space_group_name_H-M   'P 1'
#
loop_
_entity.id
_entity.type
_entity.pdbx_description
1 polymer ?
#
loop_
_entity_poly.entity_id
_entity_poly.type
_entity_poly.pdbx_seq_one_letter_code
_entity_poly.pdbx_strand_id
1 'polypeptide(L)' 'MDRSTIRNQMPTLVVGHVPRNIRTFKFRVIDDQPQESALGFMIDPQPFDGTVIATTDEAVVVKTGRA' A
#
# COMPACT_ATOMS: atom_id res chain seq x y z
N MET A 1 -10.82 -8.03 -5.22
CA MET A 1 -11.28 -6.91 -4.39
C MET A 1 -11.36 -5.64 -5.25
N ASP A 2 -12.28 -4.71 -4.99
CA ASP A 2 -12.24 -3.40 -5.65
C ASP A 2 -11.19 -2.51 -4.97
N ARG A 3 -9.99 -2.47 -5.58
CA ARG A 3 -8.84 -1.64 -5.15
C ARG A 3 -9.20 -0.16 -5.01
N SER A 4 -10.27 0.31 -5.64
CA SER A 4 -10.76 1.68 -5.51
C SER A 4 -11.18 2.01 -4.07
N THR A 5 -11.74 1.03 -3.34
CA THR A 5 -12.26 1.23 -1.97
C THR A 5 -11.14 1.46 -0.98
N ILE A 6 -10.08 0.63 -1.04
CA ILE A 6 -8.86 0.85 -0.22
C ILE A 6 -8.24 2.19 -0.58
N ARG A 7 -8.15 2.53 -1.87
CA ARG A 7 -7.56 3.79 -2.33
C ARG A 7 -8.30 5.01 -1.77
N ASN A 8 -9.62 4.93 -1.62
CA ASN A 8 -10.43 5.98 -0.99
C ASN A 8 -10.21 6.07 0.53
N GLN A 9 -9.93 4.95 1.19
CA GLN A 9 -9.61 4.90 2.63
C GLN A 9 -8.15 5.24 2.95
N MET A 10 -7.25 5.19 1.95
CA MET A 10 -5.83 5.46 2.11
C MET A 10 -5.55 6.73 2.93
N PRO A 11 -6.11 7.92 2.63
CA PRO A 11 -5.78 9.14 3.38
C PRO A 11 -5.98 8.98 4.88
N THR A 12 -7.06 8.33 5.31
CA THR A 12 -7.34 8.04 6.72
C THR A 12 -6.36 7.03 7.30
N LEU A 13 -6.02 5.98 6.55
CA LEU A 13 -5.09 4.94 7.00
C LEU A 13 -3.65 5.45 7.16
N VAL A 14 -3.19 6.40 6.32
CA VAL A 14 -1.81 6.91 6.38
C VAL A 14 -1.64 8.16 7.25
N VAL A 15 -2.71 8.88 7.63
CA VAL A 15 -2.59 10.22 8.25
C VAL A 15 -1.79 10.23 9.55
N GLY A 16 -1.82 9.14 10.33
CA GLY A 16 -1.04 9.00 11.56
C GLY A 16 0.45 8.69 11.34
N HIS A 17 0.81 8.21 10.15
CA HIS A 17 2.16 7.76 9.81
C HIS A 17 2.89 8.67 8.81
N VAL A 18 2.17 9.63 8.22
CA VAL A 18 2.73 10.64 7.31
C VAL A 18 2.95 11.93 8.09
N PRO A 19 4.21 12.39 8.23
CA PRO A 19 4.50 13.71 8.77
C PRO A 19 3.78 14.80 7.96
N ARG A 20 3.16 15.76 8.65
CA ARG A 20 2.31 16.80 8.05
C ARG A 20 2.98 17.66 6.96
N ASN A 21 4.31 17.67 6.90
CA ASN A 21 5.09 18.45 5.94
C ASN A 21 5.40 17.71 4.63
N ILE A 22 5.04 16.44 4.51
CA ILE A 22 5.36 15.63 3.32
C ILE A 22 4.23 15.72 2.29
N ARG A 23 4.60 16.03 1.04
CA ARG A 23 3.65 16.13 -0.09
C ARG A 23 3.44 14.80 -0.83
N THR A 24 4.44 13.93 -0.79
CA THR A 24 4.42 12.66 -1.54
C THR A 24 4.94 11.54 -0.64
N PHE A 25 4.22 10.44 -0.61
CA PHE A 25 4.60 9.28 0.18
C PHE A 25 4.38 8.01 -0.63
N LYS A 26 5.34 7.08 -0.57
CA LYS A 26 5.27 5.83 -1.30
C LYS A 26 4.76 4.74 -0.38
N PHE A 27 3.62 4.17 -0.74
CA PHE A 27 3.00 3.03 -0.08
C PHE A 27 2.74 1.93 -1.10
N ARG A 28 2.68 0.69 -0.62
CA ARG A 28 2.22 -0.47 -1.38
C ARG A 28 1.07 -1.10 -0.62
N VAL A 29 -0.01 -1.39 -1.32
CA VAL A 29 -1.12 -2.20 -0.80
C VAL A 29 -0.82 -3.63 -1.22
N ILE A 30 -0.82 -4.55 -0.26
CA ILE A 30 -0.56 -5.97 -0.50
C ILE A 30 -1.84 -6.71 -0.13
N ASP A 31 -2.41 -7.34 -1.15
CA ASP A 31 -3.58 -8.21 -1.13
C ASP A 31 -3.17 -9.65 -1.47
N ASP A 32 -4.07 -10.61 -1.29
CA ASP A 32 -3.87 -12.02 -1.72
C ASP A 32 -3.92 -12.18 -3.25
N GLN A 33 -3.95 -11.08 -4.01
CA GLN A 33 -3.97 -11.10 -5.47
C GLN A 33 -2.58 -10.77 -6.04
N PRO A 34 -2.18 -11.42 -7.15
CA PRO A 34 -0.92 -11.10 -7.79
C PRO A 34 -0.87 -9.62 -8.16
N GLN A 35 0.25 -8.97 -7.85
CA GLN A 35 0.48 -7.58 -8.21
C GLN A 35 0.74 -7.53 -9.71
N GLU A 36 -0.02 -6.69 -10.41
CA GLU A 36 0.30 -6.35 -11.78
C GLU A 36 1.55 -5.47 -11.77
N SER A 37 2.60 -5.93 -12.43
CA SER A 37 3.78 -5.11 -12.70
C SER A 37 3.41 -3.94 -13.61
N ALA A 38 4.26 -2.91 -13.64
CA ALA A 38 4.12 -1.78 -14.55
C ALA A 38 4.06 -2.17 -16.05
N LEU A 39 4.39 -3.42 -16.39
CA LEU A 39 4.33 -4.00 -17.73
C LEU A 39 3.17 -5.01 -17.90
N GLY A 40 2.25 -5.13 -16.94
CA GLY A 40 1.08 -6.01 -17.02
C GLY A 40 1.32 -7.47 -16.68
N PHE A 41 2.54 -7.86 -16.29
CA PHE A 41 2.81 -9.21 -15.79
C PHE A 41 2.23 -9.40 -14.39
N MET A 42 1.53 -10.52 -14.17
CA MET A 42 1.14 -10.99 -12.84
C MET A 42 2.36 -11.59 -12.16
N ILE A 43 2.90 -10.88 -11.17
CA ILE A 43 4.03 -11.35 -10.37
C ILE A 43 3.44 -12.01 -9.11
N ASP A 44 3.93 -13.21 -8.78
CA ASP A 44 3.61 -13.89 -7.53
C ASP A 44 3.89 -12.96 -6.34
N PRO A 45 3.04 -12.96 -5.30
CA PRO A 45 3.22 -12.08 -4.16
C PRO A 45 4.54 -12.41 -3.44
N GLN A 46 5.57 -11.62 -3.73
CA GLN A 46 6.86 -11.68 -3.04
C GLN A 46 6.64 -11.21 -1.59
N PRO A 47 7.22 -11.89 -0.58
CA PRO A 47 7.22 -11.39 0.79
C PRO A 47 7.77 -9.96 0.80
N PHE A 48 7.03 -9.06 1.43
CA PHE A 48 7.36 -7.64 1.43
C PHE A 48 8.36 -7.30 2.53
N ASP A 49 9.16 -6.28 2.26
CA ASP A 49 10.07 -5.69 3.23
C ASP A 49 9.66 -4.23 3.46
N GLY A 50 9.49 -3.84 4.73
CA GLY A 50 9.02 -2.49 5.11
C GLY A 50 8.14 -2.44 6.35
N THR A 51 7.84 -1.21 6.79
CA THR A 51 6.98 -0.97 7.96
C THR A 51 5.50 -1.09 7.57
N VAL A 52 4.78 -2.01 8.21
CA VAL A 52 3.33 -2.07 8.15
C VAL A 52 2.76 -0.84 8.87
N ILE A 53 1.98 -0.04 8.15
CA ILE A 53 1.38 1.21 8.64
C ILE A 53 -0.13 1.08 8.84
N ALA A 54 -0.76 0.11 8.19
CA ALA A 54 -2.15 -0.24 8.44
C ALA A 54 -2.37 -1.70 8.06
N THR A 55 -3.20 -2.37 8.86
CA THR A 55 -3.70 -3.72 8.60
C THR A 55 -5.21 -3.62 8.61
N THR A 56 -5.83 -3.99 7.50
CA THR A 56 -7.27 -4.28 7.43
C THR A 56 -7.46 -5.79 7.34
N ASP A 57 -8.68 -6.28 7.55
CA ASP A 57 -8.98 -7.72 7.51
C ASP A 57 -8.64 -8.37 6.15
N GLU A 58 -8.43 -7.57 5.11
CA GLU A 58 -8.31 -8.00 3.72
C GLU A 58 -7.01 -7.52 3.04
N ALA A 59 -6.26 -6.60 3.64
CA ALA A 59 -5.04 -6.06 3.02
C ALA A 59 -4.06 -5.48 4.04
N VAL A 60 -2.79 -5.46 3.65
CA VAL A 60 -1.73 -4.84 4.42
C VAL A 60 -1.19 -3.64 3.65
N VAL A 61 -1.15 -2.49 4.30
CA VAL A 61 -0.52 -1.28 3.75
C VAL A 61 0.90 -1.18 4.30
N VAL A 62 1.86 -1.20 3.38
CA VAL A 62 3.29 -1.19 3.70
C VAL A 62 3.91 0.10 3.20
N LYS A 63 4.72 0.73 4.06
CA LYS A 63 5.56 1.85 3.71
C LYS A 63 6.79 1.36 2.95
N THR A 64 6.94 1.80 1.70
CA THR A 64 8.06 1.41 0.84
C THR A 64 9.12 2.49 0.68
N GLY A 65 8.85 3.73 1.11
CA GLY A 65 9.86 4.78 1.13
C GLY A 65 9.34 6.15 1.58
N ARG A 66 10.27 7.06 1.86
CA ARG A 66 10.01 8.51 1.90
C ARG A 66 10.30 9.06 0.50
N ALA A 67 9.52 10.04 0.03
CA ALA A 67 9.89 10.81 -1.16
C ALA A 67 11.09 11.70 -0.85
#